data_AF-A0A7V2JIT6-F1
#
_entry.id   AF-A0A7V2JIT6-F1
#
_cell.length_a   1.000
_cell.length_b   1.000
_cell.length_c   1.000
_cell.angle_alpha   90.00
_cell.angle_beta   90.00
_cell.angle_gamma   90.00
#
_symmetry.space_group_name_H-M   'P 1'
#
loop_
_entity.id
_entity.type
_entity.pdbx_description
1 polymer ?
#
loop_
_entity_poly.entity_id
_entity_poly.type
_entity_poly.pdbx_seq_one_letter_code
_entity_poly.pdbx_strand_id
1 'polypeptide(L)'
;MTIVEFLHPIKGGAIRDLCLAALYFSQRYNQNNELTVEELRALLKRARVPRAAKLNLADTLSKSAPFVDTAGKKGRSFLWSLTPTGQEHVRSLLGLPEAEVEIEHDVSALESLLQSIADQEVSDYLGEAITCLSVGALRAAVVFLWAGTIRKIQQDCVACGASNLDAAIHKHDPKARNIKKIDDLSYVKESILLLAAQDLGLFDKNEKATLTD
;
A
#
# COMPACT_ATOMS: atom_id res chain seq x y z
N MET A 1 11.06 1.60 15.37
CA MET A 1 10.64 2.32 16.59
C MET A 1 10.21 1.30 17.62
N THR A 2 10.75 1.35 18.84
CA THR A 2 10.38 0.44 19.92
C THR A 2 9.26 1.02 20.80
N ILE A 3 8.50 0.16 21.48
CA ILE A 3 7.43 0.63 22.38
C ILE A 3 7.98 1.44 23.57
N VAL A 4 9.22 1.18 24.00
CA VAL A 4 9.88 1.94 25.07
C VAL A 4 10.14 3.38 24.63
N GLU A 5 10.68 3.56 23.41
CA GLU A 5 10.90 4.88 22.82
C GLU A 5 9.58 5.60 22.59
N PHE A 6 8.57 4.89 22.09
CA PHE A 6 7.26 5.46 21.77
C PHE A 6 6.54 6.00 23.01
N LEU A 7 6.55 5.27 24.13
CA LEU A 7 5.87 5.68 25.37
C LEU A 7 6.74 6.58 26.26
N HIS A 8 8.01 6.80 25.92
CA HIS A 8 8.94 7.60 26.74
C HIS A 8 8.41 9.01 27.05
N PRO A 9 7.86 9.78 26.08
CA PRO A 9 7.40 11.14 26.32
C PRO A 9 6.28 11.24 27.37
N ILE A 10 5.49 10.19 27.54
CA ILE A 10 4.30 10.14 28.41
C ILE A 10 4.45 9.18 29.57
N LYS A 11 5.67 8.70 29.87
CA LYS A 11 5.93 7.67 30.87
C LYS A 11 5.44 8.03 32.28
N GLY A 12 5.39 9.32 32.61
CA GLY A 12 4.85 9.85 33.88
C GLY A 12 3.38 10.28 33.82
N GLY A 13 2.72 10.11 32.68
CA GLY A 13 1.34 10.54 32.45
C GLY A 13 0.30 9.62 33.07
N ALA A 14 -0.97 9.89 32.77
CA ALA A 14 -2.09 9.08 33.25
C ALA A 14 -2.02 7.66 32.68
N ILE A 15 -2.44 6.67 33.49
CA ILE A 15 -2.48 5.26 33.07
C ILE A 15 -3.36 5.08 31.83
N ARG A 16 -4.47 5.83 31.74
CA ARG A 16 -5.32 5.88 30.55
C ARG A 16 -4.51 6.18 29.30
N ASP A 17 -3.76 7.27 29.32
CA ASP A 17 -3.02 7.76 28.17
C ASP A 17 -1.91 6.77 27.75
N LEU A 18 -1.27 6.12 28.72
CA LEU A 18 -0.34 5.03 28.47
C LEU A 18 -1.01 3.81 27.81
N CYS A 19 -2.25 3.48 28.21
CA CYS A 19 -3.01 2.39 27.59
C CYS A 19 -3.42 2.73 26.15
N LEU A 20 -3.93 3.94 25.92
CA LEU A 20 -4.32 4.42 24.59
C LEU A 20 -3.13 4.45 23.64
N ALA A 21 -1.99 4.97 24.09
CA ALA A 21 -0.76 5.00 23.30
C ALA A 21 -0.21 3.59 23.01
N ALA A 22 -0.33 2.65 23.95
CA ALA A 22 0.07 1.26 23.72
C ALA A 22 -0.84 0.54 22.70
N LEU A 23 -2.16 0.82 22.73
CA LEU A 23 -3.10 0.36 21.71
C LEU A 23 -2.74 0.93 20.33
N TYR A 24 -2.52 2.25 20.25
CA TYR A 24 -2.09 2.92 19.02
C TYR A 24 -0.78 2.32 18.46
N PHE A 25 0.20 2.08 19.33
CA PHE A 25 1.48 1.46 18.92
C PHE A 25 1.25 0.08 18.30
N SER A 26 0.38 -0.73 18.90
CA SER A 26 0.04 -2.05 18.38
C SER A 26 -0.63 -1.98 17.01
N GLN A 27 -1.62 -1.09 16.86
CA GLN A 27 -2.32 -0.87 15.61
C GLN A 27 -1.34 -0.44 14.52
N ARG A 28 -0.52 0.58 14.78
CA ARG A 28 0.32 1.22 13.75
C ARG A 28 1.60 0.46 13.39
N TYR A 29 2.27 -0.15 14.37
CA TYR A 29 3.60 -0.75 14.19
C TYR A 29 3.61 -2.27 14.23
N ASN A 30 2.65 -2.90 14.92
CA ASN A 30 2.52 -4.36 14.97
C ASN A 30 1.41 -4.89 14.05
N GLN A 31 0.71 -4.01 13.32
CA GLN A 31 -0.42 -4.35 12.45
C GLN A 31 -1.50 -5.17 13.18
N ASN A 32 -1.67 -4.93 14.49
CA ASN A 32 -2.68 -5.59 15.29
C ASN A 32 -3.63 -4.56 15.88
N ASN A 33 -4.82 -4.49 15.26
CA ASN A 33 -5.85 -3.48 15.51
C ASN A 33 -6.63 -3.74 16.82
N GLU A 34 -6.53 -4.95 17.36
CA GLU A 34 -7.31 -5.38 18.51
C GLU A 34 -6.44 -6.09 19.53
N LEU A 35 -6.63 -5.74 20.80
CA LEU A 35 -5.86 -6.34 21.90
C LEU A 35 -6.77 -6.78 23.04
N THR A 36 -6.45 -7.94 23.59
CA THR A 36 -6.93 -8.34 24.91
C THR A 36 -6.19 -7.57 26.00
N VAL A 37 -6.77 -7.52 27.20
CA VAL A 37 -6.13 -6.93 28.39
C VAL A 37 -4.81 -7.63 28.73
N GLU A 38 -4.71 -8.93 28.47
CA GLU A 38 -3.49 -9.71 28.66
C GLU A 38 -2.38 -9.27 27.72
N GLU A 39 -2.69 -9.12 26.43
CA GLU A 39 -1.74 -8.66 25.40
C GLU A 39 -1.32 -7.21 25.65
N LEU A 40 -2.26 -6.32 26.00
CA LEU A 40 -1.96 -4.94 26.40
C LEU A 40 -1.05 -4.89 27.63
N ARG A 41 -1.31 -5.73 28.64
CA ARG A 41 -0.45 -5.83 29.83
C ARG A 41 0.96 -6.27 29.46
N ALA A 42 1.11 -7.20 28.53
CA ALA A 42 2.41 -7.64 28.04
C ALA A 42 3.16 -6.50 27.32
N LEU A 43 2.47 -5.68 26.52
CA LEU A 43 3.04 -4.49 25.90
C LEU A 43 3.52 -3.46 26.94
N LEU A 44 2.70 -3.14 27.94
CA LEU A 44 3.08 -2.20 29.00
C LEU A 44 4.28 -2.69 29.83
N LYS A 45 4.37 -4.01 30.10
CA LYS A 45 5.54 -4.62 30.72
C LYS A 45 6.80 -4.46 29.86
N ARG A 46 6.68 -4.71 28.54
CA ARG A 46 7.78 -4.54 27.58
C ARG A 46 8.26 -3.09 27.52
N ALA A 47 7.33 -2.14 27.64
CA ALA A 47 7.61 -0.71 27.73
C ALA A 47 8.20 -0.25 29.07
N ARG A 48 8.38 -1.17 30.04
CA ARG A 48 8.87 -0.89 31.40
C ARG A 48 7.98 0.11 32.16
N VAL A 49 6.66 0.04 31.96
CA VAL A 49 5.69 0.83 32.72
C VAL A 49 5.64 0.32 34.17
N PRO A 50 5.82 1.20 35.17
CA PRO A 50 5.80 0.79 36.57
C PRO A 50 4.47 0.13 36.95
N ARG A 51 4.55 -0.93 37.77
CA ARG A 51 3.36 -1.63 38.33
C ARG A 51 2.37 -2.17 37.29
N ALA A 52 2.74 -2.28 36.00
CA ALA A 52 1.86 -2.75 34.92
C ALA A 52 1.14 -4.08 35.22
N ALA A 53 1.77 -4.98 35.98
CA ALA A 53 1.17 -6.25 36.39
C ALA A 53 -0.05 -6.10 37.33
N LYS A 54 -0.12 -5.01 38.11
CA LYS A 54 -1.15 -4.78 39.13
C LYS A 54 -2.27 -3.84 38.65
N LEU A 55 -2.15 -3.28 37.45
CA LEU A 55 -3.12 -2.32 36.92
C LEU A 55 -4.41 -3.02 36.49
N ASN A 56 -5.55 -2.40 36.84
CA ASN A 56 -6.85 -2.80 36.33
C ASN A 56 -7.10 -2.18 34.94
N LEU A 57 -6.48 -2.77 33.93
CA LEU A 57 -6.55 -2.26 32.56
C LEU A 57 -7.97 -2.36 31.97
N ALA A 58 -8.74 -3.40 32.36
CA ALA A 58 -10.12 -3.56 31.90
C ALA A 58 -11.00 -2.39 32.37
N ASP A 59 -10.94 -2.04 33.66
CA ASP A 59 -11.66 -0.89 34.21
C ASP A 59 -11.19 0.42 33.58
N THR A 60 -9.87 0.58 33.40
CA THR A 60 -9.30 1.76 32.76
C THR A 60 -9.86 1.95 31.35
N LEU A 61 -9.82 0.91 30.51
CA LEU A 61 -10.34 0.97 29.14
C LEU A 61 -11.85 1.19 29.10
N SER A 62 -12.62 0.53 29.97
CA SER A 62 -14.07 0.73 30.04
C SER A 62 -14.49 2.17 30.36
N LYS A 63 -13.64 2.90 31.10
CA LYS A 63 -13.83 4.32 31.46
C LYS A 63 -13.15 5.28 30.47
N SER A 64 -12.56 4.76 29.41
CA SER A 64 -11.81 5.54 28.41
C SER A 64 -12.66 5.92 27.20
N ALA A 65 -13.98 5.71 27.23
CA ALA A 65 -14.88 6.27 26.22
C ALA A 65 -14.70 7.80 26.13
N PRO A 66 -14.70 8.40 24.93
CA PRO A 66 -15.00 7.81 23.61
C PRO A 66 -13.76 7.26 22.86
N PHE A 67 -12.60 7.10 23.52
CA PHE A 67 -11.32 6.81 22.85
C PHE A 67 -11.10 5.33 22.48
N VAL A 68 -11.89 4.42 23.04
CA VAL A 68 -11.78 2.97 22.82
C VAL A 68 -13.15 2.33 22.70
N ASP A 69 -13.21 1.25 21.94
CA ASP A 69 -14.40 0.42 21.78
C ASP A 69 -14.06 -1.07 21.99
N THR A 70 -15.11 -1.87 22.24
CA THR A 70 -15.00 -3.32 22.30
C THR A 70 -15.30 -3.92 20.94
N ALA A 71 -14.29 -4.38 20.21
CA ALA A 71 -14.42 -4.96 18.88
C ALA A 71 -14.95 -6.41 18.88
N GLY A 72 -14.98 -7.06 20.05
CA GLY A 72 -15.51 -8.41 20.19
C GLY A 72 -14.94 -9.15 21.40
N LYS A 73 -14.89 -10.48 21.31
CA LYS A 73 -14.32 -11.35 22.35
C LYS A 73 -13.39 -12.39 21.75
N LYS A 74 -12.25 -12.62 22.42
CA LYS A 74 -11.33 -13.73 22.17
C LYS A 74 -11.44 -14.69 23.35
N GLY A 75 -12.26 -15.73 23.17
CA GLY A 75 -12.63 -16.63 24.27
C GLY A 75 -13.42 -15.89 25.35
N ARG A 76 -12.87 -15.78 26.57
CA ARG A 76 -13.50 -15.07 27.70
C ARG A 76 -13.06 -13.59 27.82
N SER A 77 -12.03 -13.17 27.09
CA SER A 77 -11.51 -11.81 27.16
C SER A 77 -12.13 -10.92 26.09
N PHE A 78 -12.42 -9.66 26.44
CA PHE A 78 -12.81 -8.64 25.46
C PHE A 78 -11.63 -8.21 24.61
N LEU A 79 -11.89 -7.97 23.33
CA LEU A 79 -10.98 -7.34 22.40
C LEU A 79 -11.25 -5.84 22.38
N TRP A 80 -10.22 -5.06 22.62
CA TRP A 80 -10.26 -3.61 22.67
C TRP A 80 -9.57 -3.03 21.45
N SER A 81 -10.21 -2.06 20.82
CA SER A 81 -9.66 -1.29 19.69
C SER A 81 -9.71 0.20 20.01
N LEU A 82 -8.81 0.96 19.37
CA LEU A 82 -8.79 2.41 19.47
C LEU A 82 -9.77 3.01 18.46
N THR A 83 -10.64 3.92 18.89
CA THR A 83 -11.55 4.62 17.98
C THR A 83 -10.80 5.70 17.19
N PRO A 84 -11.38 6.26 16.10
CA PRO A 84 -10.80 7.41 15.41
C PRO A 84 -10.49 8.58 16.36
N THR A 85 -11.43 8.91 17.26
CA THR A 85 -11.21 9.95 18.30
C THR A 85 -10.06 9.57 19.25
N GLY A 86 -9.90 8.28 19.58
CA GLY A 86 -8.78 7.80 20.38
C GLY A 86 -7.43 7.92 19.67
N GLN A 87 -7.40 7.65 18.36
CA GLN A 87 -6.20 7.84 17.53
C GLN A 87 -5.78 9.31 17.52
N GLU A 88 -6.72 10.22 17.24
CA GLU A 88 -6.49 11.67 17.27
C GLU A 88 -5.94 12.13 18.63
N HIS A 89 -6.54 11.67 19.73
CA HIS A 89 -6.10 11.98 21.09
C HIS A 89 -4.64 11.55 21.34
N VAL A 90 -4.28 10.32 20.95
CA VAL A 90 -2.89 9.82 21.11
C VAL A 90 -1.91 10.60 20.24
N ARG A 91 -2.30 10.96 19.02
CA ARG A 91 -1.43 11.75 18.12
C ARG A 91 -1.17 13.14 18.70
N SER A 92 -2.22 13.82 19.16
CA SER A 92 -2.09 15.11 19.85
C SER A 92 -1.21 14.99 21.09
N LEU A 93 -1.44 13.98 21.92
CA LEU A 93 -0.68 13.74 23.15
C LEU A 93 0.82 13.53 22.91
N LEU A 94 1.20 12.82 21.85
CA LEU A 94 2.58 12.50 21.52
C LEU A 94 3.24 13.47 20.53
N GLY A 95 2.52 14.52 20.11
CA GLY A 95 3.00 15.46 19.08
C GLY A 95 3.30 14.77 17.75
N LEU A 96 2.56 13.72 17.42
CA LEU A 96 2.66 13.05 16.12
C LEU A 96 2.06 13.97 15.06
N PRO A 97 2.53 13.92 13.80
CA PRO A 97 1.91 14.68 12.70
C PRO A 97 0.41 14.37 12.60
N GLU A 98 -0.39 15.14 11.87
CA GLU A 98 -1.77 14.70 11.57
C GLU A 98 -1.73 13.36 10.83
N ALA A 99 -2.77 12.53 11.02
CA ALA A 99 -2.87 11.30 10.25
C ALA A 99 -2.86 11.70 8.78
N GLU A 100 -1.91 11.17 8.00
CA GLU A 100 -2.13 11.11 6.56
C GLU A 100 -3.49 10.43 6.43
N VAL A 101 -4.43 11.11 5.80
CA VAL A 101 -5.73 10.53 5.50
C VAL A 101 -5.41 9.23 4.79
N GLU A 102 -5.67 8.09 5.45
CA GLU A 102 -5.76 6.81 4.75
C GLU A 102 -6.96 6.98 3.85
N ILE A 103 -6.74 7.59 2.69
CA ILE A 103 -7.68 7.53 1.58
C ILE A 103 -7.63 6.05 1.23
N GLU A 104 -8.56 5.30 1.81
CA GLU A 104 -8.93 4.00 1.29
C GLU A 104 -9.33 4.29 -0.14
N HIS A 105 -8.41 4.05 -1.07
CA HIS A 105 -8.68 4.22 -2.47
C HIS A 105 -9.71 3.13 -2.76
N ASP A 106 -10.96 3.53 -2.97
CA ASP A 106 -12.00 2.62 -3.40
C ASP A 106 -11.58 2.06 -4.77
N VAL A 107 -10.92 0.91 -4.75
CA VAL A 107 -10.39 0.23 -5.93
C VAL A 107 -11.42 -0.70 -6.55
N SER A 108 -12.64 -0.80 -5.99
CA SER A 108 -13.66 -1.74 -6.45
C SER A 108 -13.99 -1.57 -7.94
N ALA A 109 -14.01 -0.33 -8.44
CA ALA A 109 -14.17 -0.02 -9.85
C ALA A 109 -12.99 -0.56 -10.69
N LEU A 110 -11.76 -0.43 -10.21
CA LEU A 110 -10.57 -0.94 -10.91
C LEU A 110 -10.51 -2.47 -10.90
N GLU A 111 -10.89 -3.10 -9.79
CA GLU A 111 -11.01 -4.57 -9.70
C GLU A 111 -12.06 -5.10 -10.67
N SER A 112 -13.18 -4.39 -10.85
CA SER A 112 -14.19 -4.75 -11.83
C SER A 112 -13.67 -4.64 -13.27
N LEU A 113 -12.87 -3.62 -13.58
CA LEU A 113 -12.24 -3.46 -14.88
C LEU A 113 -11.18 -4.53 -15.14
N LEU A 114 -10.44 -4.95 -14.12
CA LEU A 114 -9.43 -6.00 -14.23
C LEU A 114 -10.03 -7.31 -14.77
N GLN A 115 -11.27 -7.63 -14.39
CA GLN A 115 -11.97 -8.83 -14.86
C GLN A 115 -12.27 -8.82 -16.37
N SER A 116 -12.23 -7.65 -17.02
CA SER A 116 -12.44 -7.52 -18.47
C SER A 116 -11.18 -7.84 -19.29
N ILE A 117 -10.02 -7.96 -18.65
CA ILE A 117 -8.73 -8.16 -19.31
C ILE A 117 -8.49 -9.66 -19.50
N ALA A 118 -8.47 -10.10 -20.76
CA ALA A 118 -8.29 -11.51 -21.10
C ALA A 118 -6.84 -12.00 -20.97
N ASP A 119 -5.85 -11.11 -21.11
CA ASP A 119 -4.44 -11.45 -21.01
C ASP A 119 -4.04 -11.61 -19.53
N GLN A 120 -3.72 -12.83 -19.12
CA GLN A 120 -3.39 -13.14 -17.73
C GLN A 120 -2.12 -12.44 -17.25
N GLU A 121 -1.09 -12.34 -18.10
CA GLU A 121 0.17 -11.73 -17.71
C GLU A 121 -0.01 -10.23 -17.45
N VAL A 122 -0.76 -9.55 -18.33
CA VAL A 122 -1.12 -8.13 -18.13
C VAL A 122 -2.04 -7.97 -16.91
N SER A 123 -3.00 -8.87 -16.73
CA SER A 123 -3.91 -8.86 -15.58
C SER A 123 -3.15 -9.01 -14.26
N ASP A 124 -2.14 -9.88 -14.19
CA ASP A 124 -1.32 -10.07 -12.98
C ASP A 124 -0.57 -8.79 -12.59
N TYR A 125 0.03 -8.08 -13.56
CA TYR A 125 0.67 -6.78 -13.30
C TYR A 125 -0.33 -5.74 -12.78
N LEU A 126 -1.51 -5.65 -13.39
CA LEU A 126 -2.52 -4.68 -13.00
C LEU A 126 -3.17 -5.00 -11.65
N GLY A 127 -3.34 -6.29 -11.33
CA GLY A 127 -3.80 -6.74 -10.02
C GLY A 127 -2.83 -6.38 -8.90
N GLU A 128 -1.52 -6.51 -9.13
CA GLU A 128 -0.51 -6.07 -8.18
C GLU A 128 -0.49 -4.54 -8.04
N ALA A 129 -0.70 -3.80 -9.13
CA ALA A 129 -0.83 -2.35 -9.09
C ALA A 129 -2.03 -1.89 -8.24
N ILE A 130 -3.18 -2.54 -8.39
CA ILE A 130 -4.39 -2.30 -7.59
C ILE A 130 -4.15 -2.64 -6.11
N THR A 131 -3.48 -3.76 -5.84
CA THR A 131 -3.10 -4.16 -4.48
C THR A 131 -2.17 -3.14 -3.83
N CYS A 132 -1.19 -2.63 -4.57
CA CYS A 132 -0.32 -1.55 -4.09
C CYS A 132 -1.11 -0.26 -3.83
N LEU A 133 -2.09 0.07 -4.67
CA LEU A 133 -2.93 1.25 -4.51
C LEU A 133 -3.81 1.16 -3.24
N SER A 134 -4.41 -0.01 -2.98
CA SER A 134 -5.30 -0.21 -1.82
C SER A 134 -4.58 -0.08 -0.48
N VAL A 135 -3.28 -0.37 -0.43
CA VAL A 135 -2.44 -0.22 0.78
C VAL A 135 -1.64 1.10 0.82
N GLY A 136 -1.89 2.03 -0.12
CA GLY A 136 -1.22 3.32 -0.18
C GLY A 136 0.25 3.27 -0.66
N ALA A 137 0.69 2.16 -1.25
CA ALA A 137 2.02 2.01 -1.85
C ALA A 137 2.10 2.63 -3.26
N LEU A 138 1.82 3.94 -3.36
CA LEU A 138 1.61 4.65 -4.63
C LEU A 138 2.75 4.49 -5.64
N ARG A 139 4.01 4.49 -5.18
CA ARG A 139 5.17 4.30 -6.07
C ARG A 139 5.20 2.91 -6.71
N ALA A 140 4.87 1.87 -5.94
CA ALA A 140 4.81 0.51 -6.45
C ALA A 140 3.62 0.34 -7.40
N ALA A 141 2.47 0.95 -7.06
CA ALA A 141 1.29 0.94 -7.91
C ALA A 141 1.59 1.49 -9.32
N VAL A 142 2.27 2.64 -9.41
CA VAL A 142 2.68 3.22 -10.69
C VAL A 142 3.64 2.32 -11.46
N VAL A 143 4.61 1.69 -10.78
CA VAL A 143 5.59 0.80 -11.44
C VAL A 143 4.91 -0.44 -12.02
N PHE A 144 4.03 -1.10 -11.27
CA PHE A 144 3.31 -2.28 -11.75
C PHE A 144 2.32 -1.94 -12.87
N LEU A 145 1.63 -0.80 -12.76
CA LEU A 145 0.77 -0.29 -13.82
C LEU A 145 1.56 -0.08 -15.12
N TRP A 146 2.69 0.63 -15.05
CA TRP A 146 3.54 0.88 -16.21
C TRP A 146 4.12 -0.41 -16.80
N ALA A 147 4.57 -1.34 -15.98
CA ALA A 147 5.08 -2.64 -16.43
C ALA A 147 4.01 -3.42 -17.21
N GLY A 148 2.78 -3.46 -16.71
CA GLY A 148 1.64 -4.08 -17.41
C GLY A 148 1.31 -3.37 -18.73
N THR A 149 1.30 -2.03 -18.73
CA THR A 149 1.07 -1.23 -19.95
C THR A 149 2.13 -1.50 -21.02
N ILE A 150 3.42 -1.45 -20.65
CA ILE A 150 4.51 -1.75 -21.59
C ILE A 150 4.43 -3.18 -22.09
N ARG A 151 4.12 -4.15 -21.22
CA ARG A 151 3.95 -5.55 -21.65
C ARG A 151 2.85 -5.70 -22.70
N LYS A 152 1.72 -5.04 -22.51
CA LYS A 152 0.62 -5.02 -23.48
C LYS A 152 1.06 -4.41 -24.82
N ILE A 153 1.75 -3.26 -24.78
CA ILE A 153 2.29 -2.60 -25.98
C ILE A 153 3.28 -3.52 -26.71
N GLN A 154 4.15 -4.23 -25.99
CA GLN A 154 5.09 -5.18 -26.60
C GLN A 154 4.36 -6.32 -27.32
N GLN A 155 3.32 -6.89 -26.70
CA GLN A 155 2.51 -7.95 -27.31
C GLN A 155 1.81 -7.45 -28.59
N ASP A 156 1.22 -6.26 -28.55
CA ASP A 156 0.52 -5.67 -29.70
C ASP A 156 1.48 -5.33 -30.85
N CYS A 157 2.66 -4.79 -30.53
CA CYS A 157 3.74 -4.56 -31.50
C CYS A 157 4.18 -5.85 -32.19
N VAL A 158 4.36 -6.94 -31.44
CA VAL A 158 4.75 -8.24 -31.99
C VAL A 158 3.64 -8.83 -32.87
N ALA A 159 2.37 -8.59 -32.51
CA ALA A 159 1.22 -9.03 -33.29
C ALA A 159 1.13 -8.35 -34.68
N CYS A 160 1.70 -7.14 -34.85
CA CYS A 160 1.83 -6.48 -36.16
C CYS A 160 2.84 -7.16 -37.11
N GLY A 161 3.60 -8.15 -36.62
CA GLY A 161 4.58 -8.92 -37.37
C GLY A 161 6.01 -8.39 -37.22
N ALA A 162 6.97 -9.33 -37.05
CA ALA A 162 8.37 -9.02 -36.76
C ALA A 162 9.04 -8.10 -37.80
N SER A 163 8.73 -8.25 -39.09
CA SER A 163 9.31 -7.39 -40.14
C SER A 163 8.85 -5.94 -40.05
N ASN A 164 7.58 -5.72 -39.72
CA ASN A 164 7.01 -4.38 -39.58
C ASN A 164 7.53 -3.71 -38.31
N LEU A 165 7.63 -4.48 -37.22
CA LEU A 165 8.17 -4.03 -35.96
C LEU A 165 9.66 -3.66 -36.08
N ASP A 166 10.48 -4.51 -36.70
CA ASP A 166 11.89 -4.22 -36.95
C ASP A 166 12.05 -2.94 -37.78
N ALA A 167 11.27 -2.80 -38.86
CA ALA A 167 11.32 -1.60 -39.70
C ALA A 167 10.95 -0.32 -38.93
N ALA A 168 9.92 -0.39 -38.08
CA ALA A 168 9.49 0.74 -37.25
C ALA A 168 10.53 1.09 -36.18
N ILE A 169 11.14 0.10 -35.51
CA ILE A 169 12.20 0.32 -34.53
C ILE A 169 13.44 0.91 -35.19
N HIS A 170 13.89 0.34 -36.32
CA HIS A 170 15.10 0.80 -37.02
C HIS A 170 15.00 2.24 -37.54
N LYS A 171 13.79 2.75 -37.77
CA LYS A 171 13.56 4.15 -38.14
C LYS A 171 13.97 5.13 -37.03
N HIS A 172 13.84 4.72 -35.77
CA HIS A 172 14.16 5.54 -34.58
C HIS A 172 15.48 5.12 -33.91
N ASP A 173 15.89 3.86 -34.07
CA ASP A 173 17.19 3.35 -33.66
C ASP A 173 17.79 2.40 -34.71
N PRO A 174 18.58 2.95 -35.66
CA PRO A 174 19.21 2.15 -36.71
C PRO A 174 20.16 1.06 -36.19
N LYS A 175 20.62 1.15 -34.93
CA LYS A 175 21.55 0.19 -34.32
C LYS A 175 20.84 -0.88 -33.48
N ALA A 176 19.51 -0.84 -33.40
CA ALA A 176 18.72 -1.83 -32.68
C ALA A 176 18.97 -3.25 -33.23
N ARG A 177 18.77 -4.25 -32.38
CA ARG A 177 18.83 -5.65 -32.80
C ARG A 177 17.47 -6.04 -33.39
N ASN A 178 17.49 -6.90 -34.40
CA ASN A 178 16.28 -7.52 -34.92
C ASN A 178 15.55 -8.32 -33.85
N ILE A 179 14.24 -8.13 -33.78
CA ILE A 179 13.33 -8.75 -32.82
C ILE A 179 12.88 -10.10 -33.36
N LYS A 180 13.27 -11.19 -32.69
CA LYS A 180 12.84 -12.55 -33.05
C LYS A 180 11.78 -13.08 -32.09
N LYS A 181 11.86 -12.66 -30.84
CA LYS A 181 10.92 -12.98 -29.77
C LYS A 181 10.64 -11.75 -28.92
N ILE A 182 9.54 -11.78 -28.17
CA ILE A 182 9.12 -10.66 -27.32
C ILE A 182 10.21 -10.22 -26.34
N ASP A 183 11.00 -11.15 -25.80
CA ASP A 183 12.09 -10.83 -24.88
C ASP A 183 13.18 -9.95 -25.49
N ASP A 184 13.35 -9.96 -26.81
CA ASP A 184 14.36 -9.13 -27.49
C ASP A 184 14.00 -7.63 -27.37
N LEU A 185 12.73 -7.30 -27.10
CA LEU A 185 12.29 -5.94 -26.82
C LEU A 185 12.83 -5.40 -25.50
N SER A 186 13.35 -6.24 -24.60
CA SER A 186 14.05 -5.78 -23.39
C SER A 186 15.31 -4.96 -23.69
N TYR A 187 15.89 -5.11 -24.88
CA TYR A 187 17.04 -4.31 -25.33
C TYR A 187 16.63 -3.00 -26.02
N VAL A 188 15.33 -2.80 -26.28
CA VAL A 188 14.80 -1.59 -26.90
C VAL A 188 14.33 -0.65 -25.80
N LYS A 189 14.74 0.62 -25.87
CA LYS A 189 14.26 1.62 -24.90
C LYS A 189 12.75 1.81 -25.05
N GLU A 190 12.04 1.96 -23.95
CA GLU A 190 10.58 2.20 -23.95
C GLU A 190 10.20 3.43 -24.80
N SER A 191 10.97 4.51 -24.73
CA SER A 191 10.79 5.69 -25.61
C SER A 191 10.79 5.35 -27.12
N ILE A 192 11.64 4.41 -27.55
CA ILE A 192 11.70 3.96 -28.95
C ILE A 192 10.53 3.04 -29.25
N LEU A 193 10.19 2.15 -28.32
CA LEU A 193 9.04 1.25 -28.44
C LEU A 193 7.74 2.04 -28.65
N LEU A 194 7.53 3.12 -27.90
CA LEU A 194 6.34 3.99 -28.05
C LEU A 194 6.31 4.69 -29.41
N LEU A 195 7.46 5.13 -29.94
CA LEU A 195 7.54 5.70 -31.28
C LEU A 195 7.26 4.66 -32.38
N ALA A 196 7.81 3.46 -32.23
CA ALA A 196 7.57 2.36 -33.16
C ALA A 196 6.09 1.94 -33.15
N ALA A 197 5.49 1.83 -31.98
CA ALA A 197 4.08 1.50 -31.83
C ALA A 197 3.14 2.56 -32.43
N GLN A 198 3.49 3.84 -32.32
CA GLN A 198 2.81 4.93 -33.03
C GLN A 198 2.90 4.76 -34.56
N ASP A 199 4.10 4.45 -35.08
CA ASP A 199 4.31 4.23 -36.52
C ASP A 199 3.54 2.99 -37.04
N LEU A 200 3.33 1.99 -36.17
CA LEU A 200 2.51 0.80 -36.45
C LEU A 200 1.00 1.08 -36.35
N GLY A 201 0.60 2.27 -35.89
CA GLY A 201 -0.81 2.67 -35.77
C GLY A 201 -1.52 2.07 -34.56
N LEU A 202 -0.78 1.61 -33.54
CA LEU A 202 -1.37 1.06 -32.30
C LEU A 202 -1.97 2.16 -31.42
N PHE A 203 -1.43 3.38 -31.50
CA PHE A 203 -1.96 4.55 -30.81
C PHE A 203 -1.68 5.83 -31.60
N ASP A 204 -2.54 6.82 -31.40
CA ASP A 204 -2.42 8.13 -32.01
C ASP A 204 -1.41 9.04 -31.29
N LYS A 205 -1.24 10.26 -31.80
CA LYS A 205 -0.29 11.23 -31.23
C LYS A 205 -0.68 11.70 -29.83
N ASN A 206 -1.97 11.75 -29.51
CA ASN A 206 -2.50 12.20 -28.22
C ASN A 206 -2.36 11.12 -27.15
N GLU A 207 -2.65 9.87 -27.52
CA GLU A 207 -2.47 8.69 -26.68
C GLU A 207 -1.00 8.54 -26.30
N LYS A 208 -0.08 8.70 -27.26
CA LYS A 208 1.36 8.72 -26.97
C LYS A 208 1.75 9.85 -26.01
N ALA A 209 1.24 11.07 -26.23
CA ALA A 209 1.58 12.21 -25.38
C ALA A 209 1.22 11.91 -23.91
N THR A 210 0.04 11.33 -23.68
CA THR A 210 -0.43 10.90 -22.36
C THR A 210 0.51 9.89 -21.70
N LEU A 211 1.13 9.00 -22.47
CA LEU A 211 2.06 7.98 -21.96
C LEU A 211 3.47 8.53 -21.66
N THR A 212 3.78 9.73 -22.14
CA THR A 212 5.12 10.35 -22.02
C THR A 212 5.16 11.57 -21.10
N ASP A 213 4.00 12.12 -20.73
CA ASP A 213 3.84 13.22 -19.78
C ASP A 213 3.99 12.74 -18.33
#